data_AF-A0A971I2B8-F1
#
_entry.id   AF-A0A971I2B8-F1
#
_cell.length_a   1.000
_cell.length_b   1.000
_cell.length_c   1.000
_cell.angle_alpha   90.00
_cell.angle_beta   90.00
_cell.angle_gamma   90.00
#
_symmetry.space_group_name_H-M   'P 1'
#
loop_
_entity.id
_entity.type
_entity.pdbx_description
1 polymer ?
#
loop_
_entity_poly.entity_id
_entity_poly.type
_entity_poly.pdbx_seq_one_letter_code
_entity_poly.pdbx_strand_id
1 'polypeptide(L)'
;MGLKHDAKRLVSRDRLFLFIILSLVFLFVFLSSGSLSQASSDSGQDIVFNRDSVNVRLLQDGRVLVDETISFTVLNNIEQLPVILRNPTEGHSQLQTLEYFGSGISENFVLIPPYDETIAQNFSYRSSSTLRETRLTLNLPLSPGEHNIHISYEWNRGVTKRDALAIMEGPMSSLPVGQKVSSADWSIQLPANLSIADMQAVTVSSTPFVELNKTENSIMYRSQGHLTVENKTGLLITAPRSAFSTLTDTTSQKPISERLKEAQGQITGLHNRTRMRQFLPPIIITFSIFSFLIWLLIAFLRRLPWLHSKRDHSLEISLTPEVYLKILMGKKNDGRDILSSLLSLMNKRELTWEDEIIVWNYPGRDDFSNFTTWEAYLLQWLFDPTEDPNPVLAAQRLRRETRSMQKHRDFQERYKSFQELVLNDFRQLGWVNNILTVFKRLSFQILGLIDIVLALFFTTYTRSAWPLILLLPGLLLIISGKKQLTFTKRGYALYREMRVYLRSISTTQDLIANNEPGLTDVETVISALPRAVVFGKTEEFFAGIRDLDPRRFYRAAYALLHVYRSIPLPVWTDGTRSTLPDDEEITFLQHELATMEEQIISWDALFRISLTN
;
A
#
# COMPACT_ATOMS: atom_id res chain seq x y z
N MET A 1 -11.43 -17.61 -36.09
CA MET A 1 -11.72 -16.20 -35.74
C MET A 1 -12.52 -15.99 -34.43
N GLY A 2 -13.31 -16.96 -33.92
CA GLY A 2 -14.07 -16.82 -32.66
C GLY A 2 -13.22 -16.69 -31.37
N LEU A 3 -12.08 -17.38 -31.29
CA LEU A 3 -11.23 -17.45 -30.08
C LEU A 3 -10.58 -16.10 -29.67
N LYS A 4 -10.29 -15.20 -30.62
CA LYS A 4 -9.70 -13.87 -30.33
C LYS A 4 -10.73 -12.86 -29.80
N HIS A 5 -12.01 -13.03 -30.14
CA HIS A 5 -13.11 -12.20 -29.60
C HIS A 5 -13.45 -12.61 -28.16
N ASP A 6 -13.38 -13.91 -27.85
CA ASP A 6 -13.55 -14.40 -26.48
C ASP A 6 -12.40 -13.97 -25.56
N ALA A 7 -11.15 -13.96 -26.03
CA ALA A 7 -10.01 -13.49 -25.24
C ALA A 7 -10.11 -11.99 -24.85
N LYS A 8 -10.56 -11.11 -25.75
CA LYS A 8 -10.75 -9.67 -25.44
C LYS A 8 -11.95 -9.42 -24.52
N ARG A 9 -13.03 -10.21 -24.63
CA ARG A 9 -14.14 -10.19 -23.66
C ARG A 9 -13.69 -10.70 -22.29
N LEU A 10 -12.89 -11.77 -22.24
CA LEU A 10 -12.27 -12.30 -21.03
C LEU A 10 -11.44 -11.25 -20.31
N VAL A 11 -10.50 -10.56 -20.98
CA VAL A 11 -9.62 -9.57 -20.31
C VAL A 11 -10.40 -8.39 -19.68
N SER A 12 -11.53 -7.98 -20.26
CA SER A 12 -12.41 -6.96 -19.66
C SER A 12 -13.24 -7.51 -18.49
N ARG A 13 -13.67 -8.77 -18.58
CA ARG A 13 -14.31 -9.53 -17.50
C ARG A 13 -13.33 -9.76 -16.36
N ASP A 14 -12.08 -10.11 -16.65
CA ASP A 14 -11.02 -10.38 -15.67
C ASP A 14 -10.66 -9.14 -14.87
N ARG A 15 -10.67 -7.95 -15.47
CA ARG A 15 -10.42 -6.70 -14.73
C ARG A 15 -11.62 -6.19 -13.95
N LEU A 16 -12.83 -6.65 -14.24
CA LEU A 16 -14.04 -6.35 -13.48
C LEU A 16 -14.24 -7.39 -12.39
N PHE A 17 -13.93 -8.65 -12.68
CA PHE A 17 -13.81 -9.77 -11.77
C PHE A 17 -12.69 -9.56 -10.76
N LEU A 18 -11.52 -9.04 -11.16
CA LEU A 18 -10.45 -8.67 -10.23
C LEU A 18 -10.83 -7.45 -9.39
N PHE A 19 -11.68 -6.54 -9.89
CA PHE A 19 -12.25 -5.45 -9.07
C PHE A 19 -13.29 -5.97 -8.08
N ILE A 20 -14.14 -6.91 -8.51
CA ILE A 20 -15.11 -7.59 -7.65
C ILE A 20 -14.34 -8.38 -6.61
N ILE A 21 -13.39 -9.23 -6.98
CA ILE A 21 -12.51 -9.97 -6.06
C ILE A 21 -11.79 -9.01 -5.14
N LEU A 22 -11.20 -7.91 -5.61
CA LEU A 22 -10.50 -6.99 -4.71
C LEU A 22 -11.46 -6.29 -3.76
N SER A 23 -12.67 -5.97 -4.21
CA SER A 23 -13.76 -5.46 -3.36
C SER A 23 -14.31 -6.53 -2.42
N LEU A 24 -14.33 -7.81 -2.82
CA LEU A 24 -14.85 -8.94 -2.05
C LEU A 24 -13.80 -9.42 -1.06
N VAL A 25 -12.51 -9.33 -1.40
CA VAL A 25 -11.35 -9.53 -0.51
C VAL A 25 -11.25 -8.36 0.44
N PHE A 26 -11.47 -7.11 0.00
CA PHE A 26 -11.53 -5.97 0.91
C PHE A 26 -12.73 -6.12 1.85
N LEU A 27 -13.93 -6.38 1.33
CA LEU A 27 -15.12 -6.63 2.14
C LEU A 27 -14.97 -7.85 3.04
N PHE A 28 -14.32 -8.93 2.57
CA PHE A 28 -14.04 -10.14 3.34
C PHE A 28 -12.99 -9.85 4.41
N VAL A 29 -11.90 -9.16 4.11
CA VAL A 29 -10.93 -8.69 5.11
C VAL A 29 -11.63 -7.80 6.12
N PHE A 30 -12.51 -6.89 5.73
CA PHE A 30 -13.22 -6.01 6.66
C PHE A 30 -14.28 -6.73 7.51
N LEU A 31 -15.10 -7.60 6.91
CA LEU A 31 -16.12 -8.39 7.60
C LEU A 31 -15.49 -9.49 8.47
N SER A 32 -14.45 -10.16 7.96
CA SER A 32 -13.65 -11.10 8.75
C SER A 32 -12.89 -10.35 9.84
N SER A 33 -12.35 -9.15 9.62
CA SER A 33 -11.69 -8.38 10.68
C SER A 33 -12.68 -7.85 11.73
N GLY A 34 -13.91 -7.49 11.35
CA GLY A 34 -14.99 -7.16 12.29
C GLY A 34 -15.38 -8.36 13.16
N SER A 35 -15.46 -9.55 12.55
CA SER A 35 -15.78 -10.81 13.24
C SER A 35 -14.59 -11.37 14.04
N LEU A 36 -13.37 -11.22 13.52
CA LEU A 36 -12.09 -11.50 14.17
C LEU A 36 -11.80 -10.47 15.24
N SER A 37 -12.39 -9.27 15.28
CA SER A 37 -12.17 -8.35 16.40
C SER A 37 -12.83 -8.84 17.69
N GLN A 38 -13.90 -9.65 17.56
CA GLN A 38 -14.48 -10.41 18.67
C GLN A 38 -13.85 -11.79 18.82
N ALA A 39 -13.45 -12.47 17.73
CA ALA A 39 -12.91 -13.83 17.82
C ALA A 39 -11.38 -13.91 18.02
N SER A 40 -10.57 -12.91 17.61
CA SER A 40 -9.10 -12.90 17.74
C SER A 40 -8.58 -12.39 19.08
N SER A 41 -9.46 -11.93 19.98
CA SER A 41 -9.09 -11.89 21.40
C SER A 41 -9.08 -13.28 22.03
N ASP A 42 -9.76 -14.27 21.42
CA ASP A 42 -9.99 -15.59 22.02
C ASP A 42 -9.37 -16.76 21.21
N SER A 43 -9.10 -16.61 19.91
CA SER A 43 -8.80 -17.77 19.02
C SER A 43 -7.33 -17.99 18.64
N GLY A 44 -6.39 -17.21 19.20
CA GLY A 44 -4.95 -17.41 19.00
C GLY A 44 -4.17 -17.65 20.29
N GLN A 45 -4.85 -17.74 21.43
CA GLN A 45 -4.20 -17.99 22.70
C GLN A 45 -4.36 -19.48 23.03
N ASP A 46 -3.25 -20.20 23.11
CA ASP A 46 -3.26 -21.57 23.66
C ASP A 46 -3.69 -21.59 25.14
N ILE A 47 -3.82 -20.40 25.77
CA ILE A 47 -4.09 -20.18 27.18
C ILE A 47 -5.05 -19.00 27.38
N VAL A 48 -6.15 -19.21 28.09
CA VAL A 48 -7.08 -18.16 28.52
C VAL A 48 -6.97 -17.99 30.02
N PHE A 49 -6.61 -16.81 30.51
CA PHE A 49 -6.53 -16.54 31.95
C PHE A 49 -7.92 -16.17 32.50
N ASN A 50 -8.44 -17.03 33.38
CA ASN A 50 -9.79 -16.89 33.92
C ASN A 50 -9.81 -15.98 35.14
N ARG A 51 -8.92 -16.23 36.10
CA ARG A 51 -8.89 -15.51 37.37
C ARG A 51 -7.47 -15.30 37.87
N ASP A 52 -7.20 -14.12 38.39
CA ASP A 52 -5.96 -13.77 39.07
C ASP A 52 -6.31 -13.31 40.49
N SER A 53 -5.95 -14.10 41.48
CA SER A 53 -6.27 -13.84 42.89
C SER A 53 -4.99 -13.60 43.67
N VAL A 54 -4.77 -12.35 44.07
CA VAL A 54 -3.59 -11.92 44.82
C VAL A 54 -4.00 -11.64 46.26
N ASN A 55 -3.39 -12.33 47.21
CA ASN A 55 -3.51 -12.04 48.63
C ASN A 55 -2.20 -11.46 49.17
N VAL A 56 -2.29 -10.31 49.80
CA VAL A 56 -1.13 -9.53 50.23
C VAL A 56 -1.18 -9.36 51.73
N ARG A 57 -0.17 -9.90 52.43
CA ARG A 57 -0.04 -9.76 53.87
C ARG A 57 1.10 -8.81 54.22
N LEU A 58 0.76 -7.68 54.84
CA LEU A 58 1.72 -6.71 55.32
C LEU A 58 2.24 -7.15 56.70
N LEU A 59 3.57 -7.17 56.87
CA LEU A 59 4.22 -7.47 58.14
C LEU A 59 4.69 -6.18 58.83
N GLN A 60 4.81 -6.22 60.16
CA GLN A 60 5.22 -5.04 60.96
C GLN A 60 6.65 -4.58 60.68
N ASP A 61 7.52 -5.50 60.22
CA ASP A 61 8.89 -5.21 59.80
C ASP A 61 8.97 -4.60 58.37
N GLY A 62 7.81 -4.38 57.74
CA GLY A 62 7.67 -3.78 56.42
C GLY A 62 7.96 -4.70 55.24
N ARG A 63 8.17 -5.98 55.51
CA ARG A 63 8.09 -7.00 54.47
C ARG A 63 6.64 -7.22 54.06
N VAL A 64 6.45 -7.64 52.82
CA VAL A 64 5.12 -7.97 52.28
C VAL A 64 5.19 -9.37 51.70
N LEU A 65 4.32 -10.25 52.20
CA LEU A 65 4.13 -11.59 51.66
C LEU A 65 3.00 -11.52 50.64
N VAL A 66 3.22 -12.09 49.46
CA VAL A 66 2.24 -12.10 48.38
C VAL A 66 2.00 -13.53 47.96
N ASP A 67 0.75 -13.94 48.06
CA ASP A 67 0.25 -15.25 47.66
C ASP A 67 -0.68 -15.05 46.47
N GLU A 68 -0.21 -15.42 45.28
CA GLU A 68 -0.93 -15.25 44.02
C GLU A 68 -1.40 -16.60 43.49
N THR A 69 -2.67 -16.68 43.08
CA THR A 69 -3.23 -17.86 42.43
C THR A 69 -3.79 -17.46 41.07
N ILE A 70 -3.21 -18.03 40.01
CA ILE A 70 -3.60 -17.79 38.63
C ILE A 70 -4.36 -19.02 38.13
N SER A 71 -5.64 -18.83 37.79
CA SER A 71 -6.49 -19.82 37.14
C SER A 71 -6.53 -19.57 35.64
N PHE A 72 -6.25 -20.59 34.83
CA PHE A 72 -6.24 -20.49 33.38
C PHE A 72 -6.73 -21.77 32.70
N THR A 73 -7.32 -21.61 31.52
CA THR A 73 -7.74 -22.71 30.65
C THR A 73 -6.74 -22.86 29.52
N VAL A 74 -6.18 -24.06 29.37
CA VAL A 74 -5.33 -24.44 28.24
C VAL A 74 -6.23 -24.98 27.13
N LEU A 75 -6.09 -24.45 25.92
CA LEU A 75 -6.88 -24.86 24.74
C LEU A 75 -6.12 -25.86 23.86
N ASN A 76 -4.80 -25.72 23.76
CA ASN A 76 -3.90 -26.63 23.04
C ASN A 76 -2.73 -27.02 23.96
N ASN A 77 -2.07 -28.15 23.69
CA ASN A 77 -0.89 -28.56 24.47
C ASN A 77 0.14 -27.42 24.54
N ILE A 78 0.54 -27.04 25.76
CA ILE A 78 1.62 -26.08 26.00
C ILE A 78 2.74 -26.75 26.77
N GLU A 79 3.97 -26.31 26.54
CA GLU A 79 5.14 -26.80 27.27
C GLU A 79 5.67 -25.77 28.27
N GLN A 80 5.40 -24.49 28.04
CA GLN A 80 5.97 -23.39 28.81
C GLN A 80 4.96 -22.32 29.18
N LEU A 81 5.09 -21.80 30.40
CA LEU A 81 4.33 -20.66 30.87
C LEU A 81 5.28 -19.61 31.47
N PRO A 82 5.33 -18.38 30.92
CA PRO A 82 6.10 -17.29 31.51
C PRO A 82 5.33 -16.63 32.65
N VAL A 83 5.99 -16.46 33.79
CA VAL A 83 5.56 -15.71 34.97
C VAL A 83 6.62 -14.64 35.27
N ILE A 84 6.21 -13.46 35.73
CA ILE A 84 7.09 -12.31 35.95
C ILE A 84 6.81 -11.72 37.33
N LEU A 85 7.74 -11.95 38.26
CA LEU A 85 7.74 -11.30 39.57
C LEU A 85 8.33 -9.89 39.44
N ARG A 86 7.47 -8.88 39.36
CA ARG A 86 7.90 -7.48 39.26
C ARG A 86 8.28 -6.95 40.64
N ASN A 87 9.40 -6.22 40.71
CA ASN A 87 9.86 -5.64 41.96
C ASN A 87 8.90 -4.52 42.44
N PRO A 88 8.71 -4.35 43.76
CA PRO A 88 8.05 -3.18 44.35
C PRO A 88 8.85 -1.89 44.09
N THR A 89 8.28 -0.73 44.44
CA THR A 89 8.96 0.57 44.24
C THR A 89 10.34 0.63 44.92
N GLU A 90 10.48 0.02 46.10
CA GLU A 90 11.77 -0.18 46.77
C GLU A 90 11.95 -1.65 47.15
N GLY A 91 13.12 -2.22 46.88
CA GLY A 91 13.42 -3.63 47.17
C GLY A 91 13.28 -4.55 45.96
N HIS A 92 13.25 -5.86 46.23
CA HIS A 92 13.20 -6.91 45.24
C HIS A 92 12.18 -7.98 45.64
N SER A 93 11.57 -8.61 44.64
CA SER A 93 10.71 -9.77 44.82
C SER A 93 11.54 -11.04 44.87
N GLN A 94 11.37 -11.81 45.94
CA GLN A 94 12.02 -13.10 46.15
C GLN A 94 10.96 -14.21 46.15
N LEU A 95 11.09 -15.16 45.23
CA LEU A 95 10.22 -16.34 45.18
C LEU A 95 10.42 -17.19 46.44
N GLN A 96 9.32 -17.59 47.08
CA GLN A 96 9.31 -18.49 48.23
C GLN A 96 8.87 -19.89 47.81
N THR A 97 7.68 -20.00 47.20
CA THR A 97 7.13 -21.27 46.71
C THR A 97 6.46 -21.09 45.36
N LEU A 98 6.49 -22.16 44.57
CA LEU A 98 5.83 -22.24 43.28
C LEU A 98 5.20 -23.62 43.16
N GLU A 99 3.88 -23.65 42.99
CA GLU A 99 3.09 -24.86 43.06
C GLU A 99 2.06 -24.90 41.94
N TYR A 100 1.74 -26.11 41.48
CA TYR A 100 0.73 -26.37 40.46
C TYR A 100 -0.36 -27.28 41.01
N PHE A 101 -1.61 -27.01 40.62
CA PHE A 101 -2.73 -27.92 40.84
C PHE A 101 -3.75 -27.86 39.69
N GLY A 102 -4.14 -29.04 39.18
CA GLY A 102 -5.12 -29.17 38.09
C GLY A 102 -6.56 -29.17 38.58
N SER A 103 -7.52 -28.83 37.71
CA SER A 103 -8.94 -29.00 38.04
C SER A 103 -9.26 -30.50 38.17
N GLY A 104 -9.43 -30.98 39.40
CA GLY A 104 -9.79 -32.37 39.68
C GLY A 104 -9.02 -33.02 40.85
N ILE A 105 -7.94 -32.40 41.33
CA ILE A 105 -7.23 -32.85 42.52
C ILE A 105 -7.45 -31.80 43.61
N SER A 106 -8.53 -31.96 44.37
CA SER A 106 -8.65 -31.24 45.64
C SER A 106 -7.55 -31.76 46.58
N GLU A 107 -6.70 -30.84 47.02
CA GLU A 107 -5.81 -30.92 48.21
C GLU A 107 -4.31 -31.25 48.03
N ASN A 108 -3.81 -31.63 46.84
CA ASN A 108 -2.37 -31.88 46.67
C ASN A 108 -1.69 -30.88 45.75
N PHE A 109 -1.01 -29.89 46.34
CA PHE A 109 -0.10 -28.98 45.65
C PHE A 109 1.13 -29.75 45.14
N VAL A 110 1.44 -29.63 43.85
CA VAL A 110 2.68 -30.18 43.29
C VAL A 110 3.71 -29.05 43.23
N LEU A 111 4.76 -29.17 44.04
CA LEU A 111 5.87 -28.22 44.02
C LEU A 111 6.59 -28.27 42.66
N ILE A 112 6.84 -27.09 42.09
CA ILE A 112 7.64 -26.93 40.87
C ILE A 112 9.07 -26.56 41.29
N PRO A 113 10.05 -27.48 41.22
CA PRO A 113 11.44 -27.19 41.59
C PRO A 113 12.17 -26.34 40.54
N PRO A 114 13.30 -25.69 40.92
CA PRO A 114 14.18 -25.07 39.95
C PRO A 114 14.75 -26.13 38.99
N TYR A 115 14.91 -25.76 37.73
CA TYR A 115 15.42 -26.62 36.68
C TYR A 115 16.85 -27.09 36.99
N ASP A 116 17.05 -28.40 36.94
CA ASP A 116 18.35 -29.05 37.11
C ASP A 116 18.68 -29.86 35.85
N GLU A 117 19.84 -29.61 35.23
CA GLU A 117 20.30 -30.33 34.03
C GLU A 117 20.63 -31.80 34.32
N THR A 118 20.83 -32.17 35.59
CA THR A 118 21.26 -33.51 35.99
C THR A 118 20.10 -34.49 36.20
N ILE A 119 18.86 -34.00 36.30
CA ILE A 119 17.68 -34.81 36.62
C ILE A 119 16.57 -34.52 35.61
N ALA A 120 15.93 -35.56 35.06
CA ALA A 120 14.73 -35.40 34.27
C ALA A 120 13.56 -34.96 35.18
N GLN A 121 13.14 -33.70 35.05
CA GLN A 121 12.05 -33.10 35.82
C GLN A 121 10.84 -32.81 34.91
N ASN A 122 9.68 -33.39 35.23
CA ASN A 122 8.45 -33.16 34.47
C ASN A 122 7.96 -31.72 34.61
N PHE A 123 8.06 -31.16 35.82
CA PHE A 123 7.79 -29.76 36.11
C PHE A 123 9.07 -29.12 36.64
N SER A 124 9.42 -27.97 36.08
CA SER A 124 10.60 -27.22 36.51
C SER A 124 10.46 -25.74 36.16
N TYR A 125 11.27 -24.87 36.77
CA TYR A 125 11.35 -23.47 36.36
C TYR A 125 12.78 -22.98 36.18
N ARG A 126 12.97 -22.07 35.21
CA ARG A 126 14.21 -21.29 35.07
C ARG A 126 13.96 -19.86 35.51
N SER A 127 14.83 -19.32 36.35
CA SER A 127 14.75 -17.92 36.80
C SER A 127 15.81 -17.05 36.12
N SER A 128 15.40 -15.87 35.68
CA SER A 128 16.26 -14.84 35.13
C SER A 128 15.92 -13.52 35.82
N SER A 129 16.77 -13.07 36.73
CA SER A 129 16.56 -11.81 37.45
C SER A 129 17.17 -10.63 36.70
N THR A 130 16.44 -9.54 36.64
CA THR A 130 16.88 -8.23 36.14
C THR A 130 16.69 -7.20 37.24
N LEU A 131 17.22 -5.98 37.06
CA LEU A 131 17.03 -4.88 38.01
C LEU A 131 15.56 -4.55 38.30
N ARG A 132 14.63 -4.88 37.40
CA ARG A 132 13.19 -4.51 37.50
C ARG A 132 12.27 -5.67 37.84
N GLU A 133 12.63 -6.88 37.45
CA GLU A 133 11.75 -8.05 37.55
C GLU A 133 12.57 -9.35 37.54
N THR A 134 12.02 -10.37 38.18
CA THR A 134 12.48 -11.75 38.09
C THR A 134 11.54 -12.52 37.17
N ARG A 135 12.04 -12.92 35.99
CA ARG A 135 11.29 -13.74 35.04
C ARG A 135 11.45 -15.22 35.40
N LEU A 136 10.33 -15.93 35.48
CA LEU A 136 10.24 -17.36 35.71
C LEU A 136 9.66 -18.00 34.44
N THR A 137 10.43 -18.85 33.78
CA THR A 137 9.92 -19.67 32.67
C THR A 137 9.63 -21.05 33.22
N LEU A 138 8.35 -21.38 33.36
CA LEU A 138 7.89 -22.64 33.90
C LEU A 138 7.81 -23.66 32.75
N ASN A 139 8.52 -24.78 32.86
CA ASN A 139 8.36 -25.92 31.98
C ASN A 139 7.26 -26.81 32.58
N LEU A 140 6.07 -26.74 31.98
CA LEU A 140 4.84 -27.38 32.42
C LEU A 140 4.14 -27.94 31.18
N PRO A 141 4.39 -29.21 30.79
CA PRO A 141 3.65 -29.86 29.72
C PRO A 141 2.19 -30.06 30.16
N LEU A 142 1.30 -29.14 29.74
CA LEU A 142 -0.11 -29.15 30.11
C LEU A 142 -0.96 -29.55 28.90
N SER A 143 -1.89 -30.49 29.13
CA SER A 143 -2.95 -30.84 28.20
C SER A 143 -4.10 -29.82 28.26
N PRO A 144 -5.03 -29.80 27.28
CA PRO A 144 -6.20 -28.94 27.36
C PRO A 144 -7.04 -29.18 28.61
N GLY A 145 -7.49 -28.12 29.26
CA GLY A 145 -8.22 -28.18 30.53
C GLY A 145 -8.02 -26.95 31.43
N GLU A 146 -8.64 -26.97 32.60
CA GLU A 146 -8.46 -25.92 33.61
C GLU A 146 -7.31 -26.24 34.57
N HIS A 147 -6.49 -25.24 34.81
CA HIS A 147 -5.27 -25.34 35.59
C HIS A 147 -5.10 -24.15 36.50
N ASN A 148 -4.40 -24.37 37.60
CA ASN A 148 -4.05 -23.32 38.54
C ASN A 148 -2.58 -23.39 38.91
N ILE A 149 -1.99 -22.22 39.09
CA ILE A 149 -0.65 -22.06 39.63
C ILE A 149 -0.74 -21.16 40.84
N HIS A 150 -0.10 -21.62 41.92
CA HIS A 150 0.07 -20.87 43.14
C HIS A 150 1.52 -20.40 43.25
N ILE A 151 1.71 -19.12 43.54
CA ILE A 151 3.00 -18.47 43.62
C ILE A 151 3.03 -17.70 44.93
N SER A 152 3.94 -18.07 45.83
CA SER A 152 4.22 -17.28 47.02
C SER A 152 5.56 -16.57 46.85
N TYR A 153 5.57 -15.25 47.07
CA TYR A 153 6.79 -14.45 46.99
C TYR A 153 6.78 -13.33 48.02
N GLU A 154 7.98 -12.87 48.37
CA GLU A 154 8.21 -11.85 49.37
C GLU A 154 8.79 -10.58 48.75
N TRP A 155 8.28 -9.43 49.17
CA TRP A 155 8.93 -8.15 48.98
C TRP A 155 9.74 -7.81 50.22
N ASN A 156 11.05 -7.88 50.11
CA ASN A 156 11.97 -7.62 51.21
C ASN A 156 11.89 -6.18 51.77
N ARG A 157 11.38 -5.23 50.98
CA ARG A 157 11.12 -3.82 51.37
C ARG A 157 9.78 -3.32 50.81
N GLY A 158 8.73 -4.13 50.94
CA GLY A 158 7.42 -3.81 50.37
C GLY A 158 6.74 -2.57 50.98
N VAL A 159 7.03 -2.24 52.24
CA VAL A 159 6.57 -1.03 52.93
C VAL A 159 7.74 -0.13 53.23
N THR A 160 7.57 1.17 53.02
CA THR A 160 8.63 2.16 53.25
C THR A 160 8.10 3.37 54.02
N LYS A 161 8.93 3.96 54.89
CA LYS A 161 8.55 5.14 55.68
C LYS A 161 8.92 6.44 54.97
N ARG A 162 7.97 7.37 54.94
CA ARG A 162 8.15 8.65 54.26
C ARG A 162 7.32 9.73 54.90
N ASP A 163 7.96 10.84 55.26
CA ASP A 163 7.33 11.92 56.01
C ASP A 163 6.63 11.39 57.29
N ALA A 164 5.35 11.73 57.47
CA ALA A 164 4.51 11.29 58.59
C ALA A 164 3.80 9.94 58.37
N LEU A 165 3.98 9.29 57.22
CA LEU A 165 3.23 8.08 56.83
C LEU A 165 4.18 6.95 56.39
N ALA A 166 3.61 5.76 56.18
CA ALA A 166 4.23 4.63 55.52
C ALA A 166 3.47 4.33 54.23
N ILE A 167 4.19 3.93 53.17
CA ILE A 167 3.62 3.62 51.87
C ILE A 167 4.04 2.23 51.41
N MET A 168 3.07 1.48 50.89
CA MET A 168 3.30 0.27 50.10
C MET A 168 2.82 0.56 48.68
N GLU A 169 3.70 0.34 47.71
CA GLU A 169 3.41 0.49 46.29
C GLU A 169 4.05 -0.69 45.57
N GLY A 170 3.20 -1.53 44.97
CA GLY A 170 3.68 -2.72 44.31
C GLY A 170 2.72 -3.31 43.28
N PRO A 171 3.26 -4.15 42.39
CA PRO A 171 2.51 -4.82 41.34
C PRO A 171 1.59 -5.90 41.93
N MET A 172 0.38 -6.03 41.37
CA MET A 172 -0.66 -6.96 41.83
C MET A 172 -1.04 -8.01 40.77
N SER A 173 -0.03 -8.49 40.04
CA SER A 173 -0.13 -9.61 39.10
C SER A 173 1.27 -10.00 38.63
N SER A 174 1.56 -11.29 38.63
CA SER A 174 2.78 -11.87 38.07
C SER A 174 2.65 -12.24 36.60
N LEU A 175 1.47 -12.02 35.99
CA LEU A 175 1.28 -12.28 34.56
C LEU A 175 2.08 -11.31 33.67
N PRO A 176 2.51 -11.74 32.48
CA PRO A 176 3.17 -10.88 31.50
C PRO A 176 2.32 -9.67 31.08
N VAL A 177 3.00 -8.59 30.70
CA VAL A 177 2.35 -7.36 30.24
C VAL A 177 1.55 -7.62 28.96
N GLY A 178 0.32 -7.15 28.91
CA GLY A 178 -0.60 -7.32 27.79
C GLY A 178 -1.53 -8.52 27.92
N GLN A 179 -1.31 -9.42 28.89
CA GLN A 179 -2.23 -10.51 29.16
C GLN A 179 -3.56 -9.99 29.70
N LYS A 180 -4.65 -10.64 29.29
CA LYS A 180 -6.01 -10.34 29.73
C LYS A 180 -6.49 -11.43 30.66
N VAL A 181 -7.08 -11.04 31.78
CA VAL A 181 -7.68 -11.93 32.78
C VAL A 181 -9.15 -11.58 32.91
N SER A 182 -10.02 -12.59 32.96
CA SER A 182 -11.47 -12.35 33.06
C SER A 182 -11.90 -11.70 34.38
N SER A 183 -11.26 -12.05 35.50
CA SER A 183 -11.49 -11.42 36.79
C SER A 183 -10.20 -11.33 37.61
N ALA A 184 -9.98 -10.21 38.28
CA ALA A 184 -8.88 -10.04 39.22
C ALA A 184 -9.42 -9.69 40.61
N ASP A 185 -8.92 -10.42 41.61
CA ASP A 185 -9.25 -10.23 43.01
C ASP A 185 -7.99 -9.91 43.81
N TRP A 186 -7.97 -8.77 44.49
CA TRP A 186 -6.85 -8.34 45.32
C TRP A 186 -7.31 -8.25 46.77
N SER A 187 -6.75 -9.10 47.63
CA SER A 187 -6.97 -9.06 49.07
C SER A 187 -5.74 -8.52 49.79
N ILE A 188 -5.97 -7.71 50.82
CA ILE A 188 -4.93 -7.15 51.66
C ILE A 188 -5.24 -7.54 53.10
N GLN A 189 -4.28 -8.10 53.80
CA GLN A 189 -4.31 -8.36 55.23
C GLN A 189 -3.31 -7.45 55.95
N LEU A 190 -3.83 -6.67 56.90
CA LEU A 190 -3.07 -5.69 57.66
C LEU A 190 -2.46 -6.30 58.93
N PRO A 191 -1.39 -5.69 59.46
CA PRO A 191 -0.88 -6.01 60.79
C PRO A 191 -1.94 -5.77 61.87
N ALA A 192 -1.91 -6.56 62.95
CA ALA A 192 -2.90 -6.48 64.03
C ALA A 192 -3.00 -5.10 64.73
N ASN A 193 -1.97 -4.26 64.60
CA ASN A 193 -1.89 -2.92 65.17
C ASN A 193 -2.37 -1.80 64.22
N LEU A 194 -2.92 -2.14 63.04
CA LEU A 194 -3.37 -1.19 62.03
C LEU A 194 -4.85 -1.42 61.69
N SER A 195 -5.68 -0.41 61.94
CA SER A 195 -7.08 -0.41 61.50
C SER A 195 -7.22 0.07 60.05
N ILE A 196 -8.19 -0.47 59.32
CA ILE A 196 -8.50 0.01 57.96
C ILE A 196 -8.96 1.48 57.95
N ALA A 197 -9.52 1.98 59.06
CA ALA A 197 -9.96 3.37 59.15
C ALA A 197 -8.81 4.38 59.00
N ASP A 198 -7.59 3.98 59.36
CA ASP A 198 -6.39 4.83 59.32
C ASP A 198 -5.60 4.70 58.01
N MET A 199 -6.14 3.93 57.05
CA MET A 199 -5.49 3.59 55.80
C MET A 199 -6.23 4.22 54.61
N GLN A 200 -5.45 4.64 53.60
CA GLN A 200 -5.97 4.96 52.28
C GLN A 200 -5.37 3.99 51.26
N ALA A 201 -6.24 3.40 50.43
CA ALA A 201 -5.84 2.47 49.36
C ALA A 201 -6.29 3.01 48.00
N VAL A 202 -5.43 2.87 47.00
CA VAL A 202 -5.70 3.27 45.62
C VAL A 202 -5.29 2.12 44.70
N THR A 203 -6.25 1.57 43.97
CA THR A 203 -6.03 0.57 42.93
C THR A 203 -5.63 1.27 41.63
N VAL A 204 -4.42 1.02 41.13
CA VAL A 204 -3.93 1.58 39.88
C VAL A 204 -4.11 0.52 38.79
N SER A 205 -5.11 0.70 37.93
CA SER A 205 -5.44 -0.27 36.88
C SER A 205 -6.14 0.37 35.68
N SER A 206 -6.10 -0.32 34.54
CA SER A 206 -6.89 -0.02 33.34
C SER A 206 -8.39 -0.22 33.54
N THR A 207 -8.77 -1.09 34.49
CA THR A 207 -10.13 -1.52 34.79
C THR A 207 -10.47 -1.12 36.23
N PRO A 208 -11.63 -0.48 36.49
CA PRO A 208 -11.99 -0.08 37.86
C PRO A 208 -12.22 -1.30 38.76
N PHE A 209 -11.91 -1.13 40.05
CA PHE A 209 -12.10 -2.13 41.09
C PHE A 209 -13.20 -1.70 42.07
N VAL A 210 -13.93 -2.68 42.61
CA VAL A 210 -14.95 -2.51 43.67
C VAL A 210 -14.45 -3.16 44.93
N GLU A 211 -14.69 -2.50 46.06
CA GLU A 211 -14.48 -3.08 47.38
C GLU A 211 -15.64 -4.03 47.73
N LEU A 212 -15.35 -5.30 48.02
CA LEU A 212 -16.36 -6.34 48.22
C LEU A 212 -16.48 -6.84 49.66
N ASN A 213 -15.37 -6.93 50.40
CA ASN A 213 -15.35 -7.43 51.78
C ASN A 213 -14.38 -6.59 52.62
N LYS A 214 -14.88 -5.98 53.70
CA LYS A 214 -14.11 -5.21 54.67
C LYS A 214 -14.31 -5.83 56.04
N THR A 215 -13.25 -6.44 56.58
CA THR A 215 -13.19 -6.89 57.98
C THR A 215 -12.45 -5.83 58.81
N GLU A 216 -12.12 -6.08 60.09
CA GLU A 216 -11.31 -5.15 60.86
C GLU A 216 -9.87 -5.02 60.31
N ASN A 217 -9.31 -6.12 59.79
CA ASN A 217 -7.89 -6.22 59.40
C ASN A 217 -7.68 -6.69 57.95
N SER A 218 -8.74 -6.81 57.14
CA SER A 218 -8.60 -7.19 55.73
C SER A 218 -9.58 -6.45 54.82
N ILE A 219 -9.13 -6.17 53.60
CA ILE A 219 -9.96 -5.58 52.55
C ILE A 219 -9.78 -6.36 51.24
N MET A 220 -10.85 -6.50 50.47
CA MET A 220 -10.83 -7.22 49.19
C MET A 220 -11.40 -6.35 48.07
N TYR A 221 -10.67 -6.26 46.97
CA TYR A 221 -11.02 -5.56 45.75
C TYR A 221 -11.26 -6.54 44.60
N ARG A 222 -12.28 -6.30 43.78
CA ARG A 222 -12.55 -7.07 42.55
C ARG A 222 -12.68 -6.18 41.33
N SER A 223 -12.10 -6.60 40.21
CA SER A 223 -12.22 -5.87 38.93
C SER A 223 -13.66 -5.89 38.38
N GLN A 224 -14.14 -4.76 37.84
CA GLN A 224 -15.44 -4.65 37.16
C GLN A 224 -15.38 -5.13 35.70
N GLY A 225 -14.79 -6.30 35.47
CA GLY A 225 -14.61 -6.89 34.14
C GLY A 225 -13.16 -7.33 33.88
N HIS A 226 -12.85 -7.56 32.61
CA HIS A 226 -11.53 -8.05 32.20
C HIS A 226 -10.41 -7.07 32.60
N LEU A 227 -9.40 -7.59 33.29
CA LEU A 227 -8.18 -6.86 33.61
C LEU A 227 -7.16 -7.08 32.49
N THR A 228 -6.55 -6.02 31.98
CA THR A 228 -5.34 -6.13 31.15
C THR A 228 -4.13 -5.77 32.01
N VAL A 229 -3.15 -6.67 32.09
CA VAL A 229 -1.95 -6.46 32.90
C VAL A 229 -1.04 -5.44 32.21
N GLU A 230 -0.79 -4.31 32.86
CA GLU A 230 0.09 -3.26 32.37
C GLU A 230 1.24 -3.00 33.36
N ASN A 231 2.34 -2.40 32.92
CA ASN A 231 3.54 -2.18 33.75
C ASN A 231 3.29 -1.40 35.06
N LYS A 232 2.18 -0.68 35.15
CA LYS A 232 1.82 0.15 36.30
C LYS A 232 0.57 -0.37 37.01
N THR A 233 0.08 -1.56 36.64
CA THR A 233 -1.04 -2.18 37.34
C THR A 233 -0.56 -2.61 38.73
N GLY A 234 -1.19 -2.09 39.76
CA GLY A 234 -0.76 -2.32 41.13
C GLY A 234 -1.67 -1.66 42.14
N LEU A 235 -1.21 -1.68 43.38
CA LEU A 235 -1.95 -1.19 44.52
C LEU A 235 -1.03 -0.31 45.36
N LEU A 236 -1.57 0.84 45.73
CA LEU A 236 -0.90 1.82 46.57
C LEU A 236 -1.68 1.94 47.88
N ILE A 237 -0.97 1.78 48.99
CA ILE A 237 -1.51 1.82 50.34
C ILE A 237 -0.71 2.85 51.13
N THR A 238 -1.40 3.77 51.81
CA THR A 238 -0.78 4.65 52.81
C THR A 238 -1.34 4.35 54.19
N ALA A 239 -0.46 4.24 55.17
CA ALA A 239 -0.78 3.95 56.56
C ALA A 239 0.01 4.86 57.51
N PRO A 240 -0.38 4.98 58.80
CA PRO A 240 0.35 5.77 59.78
C PRO A 240 1.76 5.22 60.00
N ARG A 241 2.75 6.12 60.12
CA ARG A 241 4.15 5.76 60.36
C ARG A 241 4.36 4.94 61.65
N SER A 242 3.51 5.15 62.64
CA SER A 242 3.54 4.44 63.94
C SER A 242 3.30 2.93 63.80
N ALA A 243 2.59 2.49 62.77
CA ALA A 243 2.28 1.08 62.56
C ALA A 243 3.52 0.23 62.19
N PHE A 244 4.60 0.86 61.73
CA PHE A 244 5.81 0.20 61.23
C PHE A 244 7.06 0.66 61.96
N SER A 245 7.05 0.73 63.30
CA SER A 245 8.11 1.35 64.11
C SER A 245 9.55 0.91 63.78
N THR A 246 9.75 -0.32 63.31
CA THR A 246 11.06 -0.93 63.01
C THR A 246 11.67 -0.55 61.64
N LEU A 247 10.91 0.04 60.73
CA LEU A 247 11.40 0.43 59.40
C LEU A 247 12.33 1.66 59.41
N THR A 248 13.31 1.67 58.51
CA THR A 248 14.15 2.85 58.18
C THR A 248 13.47 3.75 57.15
N ASP A 249 13.80 5.05 57.17
CA ASP A 249 13.27 6.02 56.20
C ASP A 249 13.74 5.76 54.77
N THR A 250 12.87 6.07 53.80
CA THR A 250 13.17 5.92 52.36
C THR A 250 14.31 6.82 51.91
N THR A 251 15.01 6.42 50.86
CA THR A 251 16.00 7.28 50.15
C THR A 251 15.36 8.32 49.22
N SER A 252 14.05 8.21 48.94
CA SER A 252 13.37 9.02 47.92
C SER A 252 12.79 10.31 48.51
N GLN A 253 13.05 11.48 47.90
CA GLN A 253 12.68 12.81 48.43
C GLN A 253 11.27 13.35 48.07
N LYS A 254 10.58 12.80 47.07
CA LYS A 254 9.20 13.24 46.69
C LYS A 254 8.14 13.04 47.80
N PRO A 255 7.27 14.01 48.14
CA PRO A 255 6.22 13.81 49.15
C PRO A 255 5.15 12.78 48.72
N ILE A 256 4.50 12.12 49.70
CA ILE A 256 3.45 11.12 49.44
C ILE A 256 2.24 11.70 48.71
N SER A 257 1.87 12.95 49.01
CA SER A 257 0.75 13.64 48.36
C SER A 257 0.95 13.80 46.84
N GLU A 258 2.19 14.06 46.41
CA GLU A 258 2.55 14.11 44.99
C GLU A 258 2.45 12.72 44.35
N ARG A 259 2.85 11.65 45.05
CA ARG A 259 2.72 10.27 44.57
C ARG A 259 1.26 9.83 44.42
N LEU A 260 0.39 10.18 45.36
CA LEU A 260 -1.04 9.93 45.25
C LEU A 260 -1.64 10.65 44.03
N LYS A 261 -1.24 11.91 43.80
CA LYS A 261 -1.66 12.68 42.63
C LYS A 261 -1.14 12.07 41.32
N GLU A 262 0.11 11.61 41.28
CA GLU A 262 0.70 10.89 40.14
C GLU A 262 -0.08 9.59 39.86
N ALA A 263 -0.40 8.80 40.89
CA ALA A 263 -1.17 7.57 40.76
C ALA A 263 -2.57 7.83 40.19
N GLN A 264 -3.25 8.88 40.64
CA GLN A 264 -4.57 9.25 40.14
C GLN A 264 -4.54 9.76 38.69
N GLY A 265 -3.50 10.52 38.32
CA GLY A 265 -3.23 10.89 36.93
C GLY A 265 -2.96 9.68 36.04
N GLN A 266 -2.24 8.68 36.56
CA GLN A 266 -2.00 7.42 35.86
C GLN A 266 -3.30 6.64 35.63
N ILE A 267 -4.16 6.50 36.64
CA ILE A 267 -5.48 5.85 36.51
C ILE A 267 -6.28 6.49 35.37
N THR A 268 -6.32 7.82 35.32
CA THR A 268 -7.05 8.57 34.28
C THR A 268 -6.48 8.28 32.90
N GLY A 269 -5.14 8.25 32.77
CA GLY A 269 -4.45 7.91 31.53
C GLY A 269 -4.73 6.47 31.07
N LEU A 270 -4.71 5.51 32.00
CA LEU A 270 -5.00 4.10 31.69
C LEU A 270 -6.46 3.91 31.26
N HIS A 271 -7.41 4.53 31.98
CA HIS A 271 -8.82 4.43 31.66
C HIS A 271 -9.14 5.04 30.28
N ASN A 272 -8.57 6.23 29.98
CA ASN A 272 -8.72 6.86 28.67
C ASN A 272 -8.15 6.01 27.53
N ARG A 273 -7.04 5.33 27.78
CA ARG A 273 -6.41 4.44 26.80
C ARG A 273 -7.24 3.19 26.53
N THR A 274 -7.79 2.57 27.58
CA THR A 274 -8.71 1.43 27.47
C THR A 274 -9.97 1.83 26.70
N ARG A 275 -10.57 2.97 27.07
CA ARG A 275 -11.74 3.52 26.38
C ARG A 275 -11.44 3.75 24.90
N MET A 276 -10.33 4.41 24.58
CA MET A 276 -9.91 4.61 23.18
C MET A 276 -9.69 3.31 22.43
N ARG A 277 -9.08 2.29 23.03
CA ARG A 277 -8.93 0.96 22.40
C ARG A 277 -10.27 0.32 22.02
N GLN A 278 -11.33 0.57 22.79
CA GLN A 278 -12.67 0.06 22.49
C GLN A 278 -13.36 0.87 21.38
N PHE A 279 -13.16 2.19 21.31
CA PHE A 279 -13.79 3.05 20.30
C PHE A 279 -13.01 3.16 18.98
N LEU A 280 -11.73 2.78 18.95
CA LEU A 280 -10.88 2.88 17.77
C LEU A 280 -11.33 2.01 16.59
N PRO A 281 -11.66 0.71 16.79
CA PRO A 281 -12.01 -0.18 15.69
C PRO A 281 -13.16 0.34 14.81
N PRO A 282 -14.33 0.76 15.35
CA PRO A 282 -15.41 1.25 14.50
C PRO A 282 -15.06 2.55 13.76
N ILE A 283 -14.26 3.43 14.36
CA ILE A 283 -13.78 4.66 13.71
C ILE A 283 -12.88 4.30 12.51
N ILE A 284 -11.89 3.44 12.73
CA ILE A 284 -10.96 2.98 11.68
C ILE A 284 -11.72 2.29 10.56
N ILE A 285 -12.69 1.44 10.89
CA ILE A 285 -13.53 0.75 9.91
C ILE A 285 -14.31 1.76 9.07
N THR A 286 -14.95 2.75 9.71
CA THR A 286 -15.74 3.77 9.01
C THR A 286 -14.89 4.60 8.05
N PHE A 287 -13.74 5.10 8.51
CA PHE A 287 -12.81 5.85 7.67
C PHE A 287 -12.26 5.01 6.51
N SER A 288 -11.89 3.76 6.77
CA SER A 288 -11.38 2.88 5.73
C SER A 288 -12.44 2.55 4.67
N ILE A 289 -13.68 2.26 5.07
CA ILE A 289 -14.80 2.03 4.14
C ILE A 289 -15.04 3.29 3.32
N PHE A 290 -15.05 4.46 3.95
CA PHE A 290 -15.27 5.73 3.25
C PHE A 290 -14.17 5.98 2.20
N SER A 291 -12.90 5.90 2.58
CA SER A 291 -11.76 6.06 1.67
C SER A 291 -11.79 5.03 0.53
N PHE A 292 -12.17 3.78 0.82
CA PHE A 292 -12.33 2.74 -0.19
C PHE A 292 -13.51 2.99 -1.13
N LEU A 293 -14.63 3.51 -0.62
CA LEU A 293 -15.80 3.87 -1.44
C LEU A 293 -15.49 5.02 -2.39
N ILE A 294 -14.78 6.08 -1.95
CA ILE A 294 -14.36 7.14 -2.89
C ILE A 294 -13.40 6.54 -3.91
N TRP A 295 -12.45 5.72 -3.43
CA TRP A 295 -11.74 4.66 -4.15
C TRP A 295 -12.44 4.17 -5.42
N LEU A 296 -13.46 3.39 -5.12
CA LEU A 296 -14.23 2.60 -6.04
C LEU A 296 -15.10 3.47 -6.95
N LEU A 297 -15.71 4.52 -6.41
CA LEU A 297 -16.50 5.49 -7.18
C LEU A 297 -15.68 6.09 -8.33
N ILE A 298 -14.43 6.45 -8.08
CA ILE A 298 -13.58 7.04 -9.13
C ILE A 298 -13.11 6.00 -10.12
N ALA A 299 -12.73 4.81 -9.63
CA ALA A 299 -12.38 3.71 -10.51
C ALA A 299 -13.54 3.38 -11.46
N PHE A 300 -14.77 3.47 -10.97
CA PHE A 300 -15.99 3.31 -11.75
C PHE A 300 -16.24 4.49 -12.69
N LEU A 301 -16.15 5.75 -12.23
CA LEU A 301 -16.30 6.94 -13.07
C LEU A 301 -15.27 7.00 -14.22
N ARG A 302 -14.05 6.48 -13.99
CA ARG A 302 -13.02 6.33 -15.02
C ARG A 302 -13.40 5.27 -16.08
N ARG A 303 -14.27 4.32 -15.74
CA ARG A 303 -14.76 3.25 -16.62
C ARG A 303 -16.12 3.55 -17.27
N LEU A 304 -16.96 4.40 -16.68
CA LEU A 304 -18.21 4.89 -17.29
C LEU A 304 -18.11 5.30 -18.78
N PRO A 305 -17.04 5.98 -19.24
CA PRO A 305 -16.85 6.29 -20.67
C PRO A 305 -16.87 5.09 -21.62
N TRP A 306 -16.59 3.89 -21.11
CA TRP A 306 -16.36 2.69 -21.92
C TRP A 306 -17.67 2.02 -22.35
N LEU A 307 -18.79 2.31 -21.69
CA LEU A 307 -20.07 1.62 -21.89
C LEU A 307 -20.84 2.10 -23.12
N HIS A 308 -20.55 3.30 -23.64
CA HIS A 308 -21.38 3.95 -24.67
C HIS A 308 -20.66 4.26 -25.98
N SER A 309 -19.49 3.66 -26.27
CA SER A 309 -18.74 4.04 -27.49
C SER A 309 -19.55 3.77 -28.76
N LYS A 310 -19.70 4.79 -29.62
CA LYS A 310 -20.22 4.62 -30.98
C LYS A 310 -19.30 3.67 -31.75
N ARG A 311 -19.82 3.01 -32.79
CA ARG A 311 -19.03 2.12 -33.66
C ARG A 311 -18.06 2.89 -34.57
N ASP A 312 -18.32 4.17 -34.80
CA ASP A 312 -17.60 5.00 -35.76
C ASP A 312 -16.78 6.08 -35.04
N HIS A 313 -15.70 6.53 -35.69
CA HIS A 313 -14.83 7.62 -35.23
C HIS A 313 -14.95 8.82 -36.18
N SER A 314 -14.70 10.04 -35.69
CA SER A 314 -14.72 11.21 -36.55
C SER A 314 -13.43 11.37 -37.35
N LEU A 315 -13.55 12.09 -38.48
CA LEU A 315 -12.41 12.53 -39.30
C LEU A 315 -11.39 13.35 -38.49
N GLU A 316 -11.82 14.04 -37.43
CA GLU A 316 -10.94 14.84 -36.56
C GLU A 316 -9.80 13.99 -35.96
N ILE A 317 -10.06 12.72 -35.63
CA ILE A 317 -9.04 11.79 -35.14
C ILE A 317 -7.98 11.52 -36.21
N SER A 318 -8.41 11.34 -37.46
CA SER A 318 -7.55 11.06 -38.62
C SER A 318 -6.76 12.28 -39.11
N LEU A 319 -7.07 13.49 -38.64
CA LEU A 319 -6.34 14.71 -38.93
C LEU A 319 -5.48 15.20 -37.75
N THR A 320 -5.76 14.74 -36.54
CA THR A 320 -5.03 15.15 -35.35
C THR A 320 -3.61 14.55 -35.30
N PRO A 321 -2.57 15.32 -34.92
CA PRO A 321 -1.23 14.80 -34.68
C PRO A 321 -1.21 13.65 -33.67
N GLU A 322 -0.50 12.59 -34.01
CA GLU A 322 -0.48 11.32 -33.29
C GLU A 322 0.10 11.42 -31.88
N VAL A 323 1.08 12.31 -31.68
CA VAL A 323 1.65 12.62 -30.36
C VAL A 323 0.63 13.23 -29.41
N TYR A 324 -0.31 14.06 -29.90
CA TYR A 324 -1.41 14.60 -29.09
C TYR A 324 -2.40 13.51 -28.68
N LEU A 325 -2.73 12.60 -29.60
CA LEU A 325 -3.60 11.46 -29.34
C LEU A 325 -2.97 10.51 -28.31
N LYS A 326 -1.64 10.32 -28.36
CA LYS A 326 -0.90 9.52 -27.37
C LYS A 326 -1.02 10.10 -25.96
N ILE A 327 -0.82 11.43 -25.83
CA ILE A 327 -0.97 12.15 -24.56
C ILE A 327 -2.41 12.02 -24.04
N LEU A 328 -3.40 12.24 -24.91
CA LEU A 328 -4.82 12.07 -24.59
C LEU A 328 -5.12 10.67 -24.06
N MET A 329 -4.50 9.65 -24.64
CA MET A 329 -4.66 8.24 -24.24
C MET A 329 -3.88 7.86 -22.97
N GLY A 330 -3.04 8.74 -22.44
CA GLY A 330 -2.23 8.51 -21.24
C GLY A 330 -1.21 7.38 -21.41
N LYS A 331 -0.68 7.21 -22.63
CA LYS A 331 0.37 6.23 -22.93
C LYS A 331 1.73 6.76 -22.45
N LYS A 332 2.65 5.84 -22.16
CA LYS A 332 4.00 6.21 -21.72
C LYS A 332 4.78 6.85 -22.87
N ASN A 333 5.50 7.90 -22.54
CA ASN A 333 6.52 8.52 -23.36
C ASN A 333 7.62 7.51 -23.70
N ASP A 334 7.93 7.37 -24.99
CA ASP A 334 8.98 6.48 -25.48
C ASP A 334 9.44 6.91 -26.89
N GLY A 335 10.47 6.23 -27.42
CA GLY A 335 11.05 6.54 -28.74
C GLY A 335 10.07 6.51 -29.91
N ARG A 336 8.88 5.93 -29.73
CA ARG A 336 7.83 5.92 -30.77
C ARG A 336 7.31 7.31 -31.09
N ASP A 337 7.37 8.25 -30.14
CA ASP A 337 6.97 9.65 -30.38
C ASP A 337 7.84 10.29 -31.45
N ILE A 338 9.14 10.04 -31.39
CA ILE A 338 10.09 10.53 -32.38
C ILE A 338 9.79 9.89 -33.73
N LEU A 339 9.75 8.56 -33.78
CA LEU A 339 9.55 7.82 -35.03
C LEU A 339 8.21 8.16 -35.69
N SER A 340 7.13 8.27 -34.92
CA SER A 340 5.83 8.64 -35.50
C SER A 340 5.84 10.06 -36.06
N SER A 341 6.50 10.99 -35.37
CA SER A 341 6.64 12.37 -35.85
C SER A 341 7.51 12.45 -37.10
N LEU A 342 8.57 11.65 -37.21
CA LEU A 342 9.36 11.53 -38.45
C LEU A 342 8.50 11.00 -39.61
N LEU A 343 7.69 9.96 -39.38
CA LEU A 343 6.77 9.44 -40.39
C LEU A 343 5.70 10.49 -40.78
N SER A 344 5.24 11.31 -39.83
CA SER A 344 4.33 12.43 -40.11
C SER A 344 4.99 13.50 -40.99
N LEU A 345 6.29 13.78 -40.78
CA LEU A 345 7.08 14.67 -41.62
C LEU A 345 7.36 14.09 -43.02
N MET A 346 7.48 12.76 -43.15
CA MET A 346 7.53 12.08 -44.46
C MET A 346 6.21 12.25 -45.24
N ASN A 347 5.06 12.19 -44.55
CA ASN A 347 3.76 12.49 -45.19
C ASN A 347 3.68 13.92 -45.73
N LYS A 348 4.36 14.87 -45.08
CA LYS A 348 4.49 16.26 -45.55
C LYS A 348 5.57 16.43 -46.63
N ARG A 349 6.25 15.35 -47.06
CA ARG A 349 7.35 15.32 -48.03
C ARG A 349 8.61 16.10 -47.60
N GLU A 350 8.77 16.32 -46.30
CA GLU A 350 9.98 16.95 -45.77
C GLU A 350 11.13 15.97 -45.62
N LEU A 351 10.80 14.74 -45.24
CA LEU A 351 11.75 13.66 -45.05
C LEU A 351 11.51 12.58 -46.10
N THR A 352 12.58 11.93 -46.51
CA THR A 352 12.57 10.73 -47.36
C THR A 352 13.31 9.60 -46.65
N TRP A 353 12.86 8.37 -46.89
CA TRP A 353 13.55 7.18 -46.41
C TRP A 353 14.28 6.55 -47.58
N GLU A 354 15.61 6.58 -47.53
CA GLU A 354 16.49 5.96 -48.52
C GLU A 354 17.20 4.79 -47.83
N ASP A 355 16.89 3.56 -48.25
CA ASP A 355 17.41 2.32 -47.66
C ASP A 355 17.30 2.27 -46.11
N GLU A 356 18.41 2.43 -45.39
CA GLU A 356 18.48 2.39 -43.92
C GLU A 356 18.64 3.79 -43.28
N ILE A 357 18.57 4.86 -44.07
CA ILE A 357 18.77 6.24 -43.61
C ILE A 357 17.54 7.10 -43.89
N ILE A 358 17.35 8.11 -43.04
CA ILE A 358 16.33 9.14 -43.24
C ILE A 358 17.06 10.40 -43.69
N VAL A 359 16.60 11.00 -44.79
CA VAL A 359 17.22 12.19 -45.38
C VAL A 359 16.25 13.36 -45.26
N TRP A 360 16.77 14.52 -44.87
CA TRP A 360 16.00 15.76 -44.91
C TRP A 360 16.14 16.43 -46.29
N ASN A 361 15.02 16.56 -47.00
CA ASN A 361 15.02 17.06 -48.38
C ASN A 361 15.38 18.56 -48.48
N TYR A 362 15.15 19.34 -47.44
CA TYR A 362 15.25 20.82 -47.47
C TYR A 362 16.01 21.40 -46.25
N PRO A 363 17.31 21.11 -46.07
CA PRO A 363 18.07 21.55 -44.89
C PRO A 363 18.25 23.07 -44.75
N GLY A 364 18.28 23.79 -45.88
CA GLY A 364 18.45 25.25 -45.90
C GLY A 364 17.14 26.01 -45.77
N ARG A 365 16.08 25.38 -45.24
CA ARG A 365 14.78 26.03 -45.09
C ARG A 365 14.78 26.93 -43.86
N ASP A 366 14.51 28.21 -44.08
CA ASP A 366 14.39 29.21 -43.01
C ASP A 366 12.94 29.48 -42.59
N ASP A 367 11.96 29.07 -43.39
CA ASP A 367 10.52 29.25 -43.10
C ASP A 367 9.89 27.96 -42.55
N PHE A 368 9.57 27.97 -41.25
CA PHE A 368 8.87 26.90 -40.55
C PHE A 368 7.40 27.24 -40.20
N SER A 369 6.80 28.24 -40.85
CA SER A 369 5.44 28.71 -40.54
C SER A 369 4.35 27.64 -40.64
N ASN A 370 4.52 26.63 -41.51
CA ASN A 370 3.59 25.51 -41.69
C ASN A 370 3.83 24.32 -40.74
N PHE A 371 4.81 24.43 -39.84
CA PHE A 371 5.17 23.39 -38.87
C PHE A 371 4.71 23.77 -37.48
N THR A 372 4.45 22.76 -36.66
CA THR A 372 4.37 22.99 -35.23
C THR A 372 5.76 23.29 -34.67
N THR A 373 5.82 23.97 -33.51
CA THR A 373 7.09 24.30 -32.85
C THR A 373 7.92 23.05 -32.56
N TRP A 374 7.26 21.93 -32.21
CA TRP A 374 7.95 20.67 -31.94
C TRP A 374 8.41 19.94 -33.20
N GLU A 375 7.73 20.09 -34.34
CA GLU A 375 8.17 19.52 -35.64
C GLU A 375 9.44 20.22 -36.12
N ALA A 376 9.46 21.55 -36.07
CA ALA A 376 10.64 22.35 -36.42
C ALA A 376 11.83 22.03 -35.51
N TYR A 377 11.58 21.93 -34.19
CA TYR A 377 12.60 21.52 -33.23
C TYR A 377 13.16 20.12 -33.53
N LEU A 378 12.29 19.15 -33.87
CA LEU A 378 12.70 17.79 -34.15
C LEU A 378 13.60 17.70 -35.39
N LEU A 379 13.29 18.47 -36.45
CA LEU A 379 14.12 18.57 -37.64
C LEU A 379 15.49 19.16 -37.32
N GLN A 380 15.53 20.29 -36.62
CA GLN A 380 16.79 20.95 -36.24
C GLN A 380 17.64 20.10 -35.30
N TRP A 381 17.02 19.36 -34.38
CA TRP A 381 17.73 18.48 -33.47
C TRP A 381 18.34 17.28 -34.20
N LEU A 382 17.54 16.51 -34.94
CA LEU A 382 18.00 15.23 -35.50
C LEU A 382 18.81 15.36 -36.79
N PHE A 383 18.66 16.49 -37.50
CA PHE A 383 19.28 16.72 -38.80
C PHE A 383 20.14 17.99 -38.82
N ASP A 384 20.66 18.42 -37.66
CA ASP A 384 21.43 19.67 -37.51
C ASP A 384 22.45 19.85 -38.65
N PRO A 385 22.24 20.84 -39.54
CA PRO A 385 23.05 21.04 -40.73
C PRO A 385 24.41 21.69 -40.41
N THR A 386 24.62 22.15 -39.17
CA THR A 386 25.88 22.78 -38.76
C THR A 386 26.98 21.76 -38.46
N GLU A 387 26.61 20.53 -38.09
CA GLU A 387 27.56 19.46 -37.76
C GLU A 387 27.87 18.52 -38.94
N ASP A 388 26.94 18.37 -39.90
CA ASP A 388 27.07 17.47 -41.05
C ASP A 388 26.62 18.16 -42.34
N PRO A 389 27.46 18.25 -43.40
CA PRO A 389 27.08 18.82 -44.67
C PRO A 389 25.94 18.07 -45.37
N ASN A 390 25.65 16.82 -44.97
CA ASN A 390 24.50 16.06 -45.43
C ASN A 390 23.54 15.81 -44.25
N PRO A 391 22.34 16.43 -44.22
CA PRO A 391 21.37 16.30 -43.11
C PRO A 391 20.71 14.91 -43.13
N VAL A 392 21.46 13.90 -42.71
CA VAL A 392 21.05 12.50 -42.73
C VAL A 392 21.00 11.96 -41.31
N LEU A 393 19.90 11.27 -41.00
CA LEU A 393 19.73 10.52 -39.78
C LEU A 393 19.96 9.03 -40.08
N ALA A 394 21.12 8.54 -39.64
CA ALA A 394 21.49 7.14 -39.73
C ALA A 394 21.52 6.50 -38.34
N ALA A 395 21.25 5.18 -38.27
CA ALA A 395 21.36 4.40 -37.03
C ALA A 395 22.72 4.58 -36.33
N GLN A 396 23.81 4.75 -37.11
CA GLN A 396 25.14 5.00 -36.57
C GLN A 396 25.28 6.35 -35.87
N ARG A 397 24.59 7.40 -36.36
CA ARG A 397 24.61 8.74 -35.76
C ARG A 397 23.98 8.71 -34.38
N LEU A 398 22.80 8.11 -34.25
CA LEU A 398 22.13 7.92 -32.96
C LEU A 398 22.96 7.08 -31.98
N ARG A 399 23.63 6.03 -32.45
CA ARG A 399 24.57 5.25 -31.63
C ARG A 399 25.78 6.08 -31.16
N ARG A 400 26.28 7.00 -31.99
CA ARG A 400 27.38 7.91 -31.62
C ARG A 400 26.94 8.95 -30.59
N GLU A 401 25.74 9.51 -30.75
CA GLU A 401 25.14 10.48 -29.83
C GLU A 401 24.79 9.87 -28.46
N THR A 402 24.65 8.54 -28.39
CA THR A 402 24.32 7.84 -27.14
C THR A 402 25.48 7.03 -26.55
N ARG A 403 26.68 7.09 -27.15
CA ARG A 403 27.84 6.27 -26.75
C ARG A 403 28.48 6.70 -25.43
N SER A 404 28.53 8.01 -25.17
CA SER A 404 29.15 8.56 -23.96
C SER A 404 28.07 9.04 -22.99
N MET A 405 28.29 8.88 -21.69
CA MET A 405 27.41 9.37 -20.62
C MET A 405 26.96 10.82 -20.82
N GLN A 406 27.87 11.71 -21.22
CA GLN A 406 27.54 13.13 -21.43
C GLN A 406 26.58 13.32 -22.60
N LYS A 407 26.95 12.85 -23.80
CA LYS A 407 26.08 12.96 -24.98
C LYS A 407 24.74 12.25 -24.82
N HIS A 408 24.70 11.14 -24.08
CA HIS A 408 23.45 10.46 -23.74
C HIS A 408 22.53 11.34 -22.88
N ARG A 409 23.08 12.03 -21.88
CA ARG A 409 22.31 13.01 -21.08
C ARG A 409 21.82 14.17 -21.95
N ASP A 410 22.67 14.69 -22.83
CA ASP A 410 22.30 15.76 -23.76
C ASP A 410 21.15 15.31 -24.69
N PHE A 411 21.19 14.06 -25.18
CA PHE A 411 20.11 13.46 -25.98
C PHE A 411 18.81 13.32 -25.18
N GLN A 412 18.88 12.86 -23.92
CA GLN A 412 17.72 12.79 -23.02
C GLN A 412 17.13 14.18 -22.72
N GLU A 413 17.97 15.19 -22.56
CA GLU A 413 17.55 16.57 -22.32
C GLU A 413 16.82 17.14 -23.55
N ARG A 414 17.38 16.96 -24.75
CA ARG A 414 16.73 17.36 -26.01
C ARG A 414 15.40 16.63 -26.23
N TYR A 415 15.34 15.33 -25.91
CA TYR A 415 14.07 14.58 -25.92
C TYR A 415 13.04 15.15 -24.94
N LYS A 416 13.47 15.52 -23.73
CA LYS A 416 12.60 16.15 -22.74
C LYS A 416 12.09 17.51 -23.23
N SER A 417 12.95 18.33 -23.85
CA SER A 417 12.55 19.60 -24.47
C SER A 417 11.51 19.40 -25.58
N PHE A 418 11.72 18.41 -26.46
CA PHE A 418 10.72 18.01 -27.46
C PHE A 418 9.37 17.68 -26.81
N GLN A 419 9.37 16.88 -25.73
CA GLN A 419 8.14 16.54 -25.02
C GLN A 419 7.45 17.71 -24.34
N GLU A 420 8.23 18.64 -23.80
CA GLU A 420 7.70 19.86 -23.19
C GLU A 420 7.02 20.74 -24.24
N LEU A 421 7.60 20.86 -25.45
CA LEU A 421 6.98 21.57 -26.57
C LEU A 421 5.65 20.90 -26.99
N VAL A 422 5.65 19.58 -27.22
CA VAL A 422 4.42 18.83 -27.56
C VAL A 422 3.36 19.00 -26.46
N LEU A 423 3.76 18.92 -25.19
CA LEU A 423 2.84 19.05 -24.07
C LEU A 423 2.27 20.48 -23.94
N ASN A 424 3.08 21.50 -24.23
CA ASN A 424 2.64 22.89 -24.22
C ASN A 424 1.59 23.14 -25.31
N ASP A 425 1.83 22.69 -26.53
CA ASP A 425 0.86 22.80 -27.63
C ASP A 425 -0.41 22.00 -27.30
N PHE A 426 -0.28 20.77 -26.77
CA PHE A 426 -1.43 19.97 -26.33
C PHE A 426 -2.28 20.68 -25.26
N ARG A 427 -1.66 21.39 -24.32
CA ARG A 427 -2.37 22.14 -23.28
C ARG A 427 -3.20 23.28 -23.86
N GLN A 428 -2.73 23.93 -24.93
CA GLN A 428 -3.44 25.01 -25.60
C GLN A 428 -4.74 24.53 -26.29
N LEU A 429 -4.82 23.25 -26.68
CA LEU A 429 -6.00 22.65 -27.32
C LEU A 429 -7.24 22.55 -26.39
N GLY A 430 -7.07 22.70 -25.07
CA GLY A 430 -8.20 22.72 -24.12
C GLY A 430 -8.92 21.37 -23.93
N TRP A 431 -8.30 20.25 -24.28
CA TRP A 431 -8.90 18.91 -24.11
C TRP A 431 -8.87 18.40 -22.66
N VAL A 432 -8.02 18.99 -21.83
CA VAL A 432 -7.89 18.67 -20.40
C VAL A 432 -8.23 19.90 -19.57
N ASN A 433 -9.07 19.71 -18.56
CA ASN A 433 -9.31 20.74 -17.55
C ASN A 433 -8.20 20.66 -16.50
N ASN A 434 -7.18 21.51 -16.66
CA ASN A 434 -5.99 21.52 -15.79
C ASN A 434 -6.35 21.89 -14.34
N ILE A 435 -7.22 22.87 -14.13
CA ILE A 435 -7.63 23.33 -12.80
C ILE A 435 -8.29 22.19 -12.03
N LEU A 436 -9.29 21.54 -12.64
CA LEU A 436 -10.02 20.44 -12.00
C LEU A 436 -9.14 19.18 -11.84
N THR A 437 -8.19 18.98 -12.74
CA THR A 437 -7.19 17.91 -12.63
C THR A 437 -6.29 18.13 -11.42
N VAL A 438 -5.72 19.33 -11.26
CA VAL A 438 -4.85 19.68 -10.12
C VAL A 438 -5.63 19.58 -8.81
N PHE A 439 -6.84 20.15 -8.76
CA PHE A 439 -7.70 20.11 -7.58
C PHE A 439 -7.95 18.66 -7.12
N LYS A 440 -8.43 17.80 -8.03
CA LYS A 440 -8.67 16.39 -7.68
C LYS A 440 -7.39 15.71 -7.22
N ARG A 441 -6.28 15.85 -7.95
CA ARG A 441 -4.98 15.25 -7.58
C ARG A 441 -4.58 15.63 -6.15
N LEU A 442 -4.70 16.90 -5.80
CA LEU A 442 -4.41 17.39 -4.46
C LEU A 442 -5.37 16.82 -3.42
N SER A 443 -6.68 16.83 -3.67
CA SER A 443 -7.67 16.26 -2.74
C SER A 443 -7.38 14.78 -2.45
N PHE A 444 -7.03 13.98 -3.47
CA PHE A 444 -6.67 12.58 -3.29
C PHE A 444 -5.39 12.38 -2.47
N GLN A 445 -4.38 13.20 -2.73
CA GLN A 445 -3.13 13.14 -1.99
C GLN A 445 -3.33 13.56 -0.53
N ILE A 446 -4.11 14.60 -0.28
CA ILE A 446 -4.42 15.08 1.09
C ILE A 446 -5.22 14.03 1.85
N LEU A 447 -6.29 13.48 1.28
CA LEU A 447 -7.09 12.43 1.92
C LEU A 447 -6.24 11.18 2.22
N GLY A 448 -5.44 10.72 1.26
CA GLY A 448 -4.57 9.57 1.49
C GLY A 448 -3.46 9.84 2.53
N LEU A 449 -2.96 11.08 2.62
CA LEU A 449 -2.00 11.49 3.64
C LEU A 449 -2.64 11.52 5.04
N ILE A 450 -3.89 12.00 5.15
CA ILE A 450 -4.66 11.98 6.40
C ILE A 450 -4.81 10.54 6.90
N ASP A 451 -5.17 9.59 6.03
CA ASP A 451 -5.29 8.18 6.40
C ASP A 451 -3.96 7.60 6.94
N ILE A 452 -2.83 7.95 6.31
CA ILE A 452 -1.50 7.51 6.76
C ILE A 452 -1.12 8.12 8.11
N VAL A 453 -1.35 9.42 8.31
CA VAL A 453 -1.06 10.11 9.57
C VAL A 453 -1.91 9.54 10.70
N LEU A 454 -3.20 9.30 10.44
CA LEU A 454 -4.11 8.67 11.41
C LEU A 454 -3.66 7.26 11.76
N ALA A 455 -3.26 6.46 10.77
CA ALA A 455 -2.74 5.10 11.00
C ALA A 455 -1.54 5.11 11.96
N LEU A 456 -0.55 5.98 11.72
CA LEU A 456 0.66 6.08 12.55
C LEU A 456 0.35 6.61 13.95
N PHE A 457 -0.46 7.66 14.05
CA PHE A 457 -0.87 8.24 15.32
C PHE A 457 -1.61 7.22 16.19
N PHE A 458 -2.59 6.52 15.62
CA PHE A 458 -3.36 5.54 16.37
C PHE A 458 -2.55 4.29 16.73
N THR A 459 -1.63 3.86 15.86
CA THR A 459 -0.73 2.73 16.14
C THR A 459 0.16 3.04 17.35
N THR A 460 0.77 4.22 17.38
CA THR A 460 1.66 4.65 18.48
C THR A 460 0.89 4.87 19.78
N TYR A 461 -0.26 5.54 19.73
CA TYR A 461 -1.07 5.85 20.90
C TYR A 461 -1.68 4.59 21.55
N THR A 462 -2.26 3.70 20.74
CA THR A 462 -2.95 2.50 21.26
C THR A 462 -2.02 1.31 21.46
N ARG A 463 -0.80 1.34 20.90
CA ARG A 463 0.12 0.21 20.77
C ARG A 463 -0.58 -1.02 20.18
N SER A 464 -1.29 -0.80 19.07
CA SER A 464 -1.99 -1.84 18.32
C SER A 464 -1.64 -1.72 16.85
N ALA A 465 -1.47 -2.84 16.15
CA ALA A 465 -1.18 -2.87 14.72
C ALA A 465 -2.44 -2.66 13.85
N TRP A 466 -3.63 -2.75 14.44
CA TRP A 466 -4.91 -2.63 13.73
C TRP A 466 -5.08 -1.34 12.89
N PRO A 467 -4.68 -0.15 13.37
CA PRO A 467 -4.80 1.08 12.59
C PRO A 467 -3.96 1.09 11.32
N LEU A 468 -2.97 0.20 11.17
CA LEU A 468 -2.17 0.08 9.97
C LEU A 468 -2.99 -0.35 8.74
N ILE A 469 -4.18 -0.91 8.93
CA ILE A 469 -5.10 -1.24 7.83
C ILE A 469 -5.45 0.01 7.01
N LEU A 470 -5.49 1.21 7.62
CA LEU A 470 -5.74 2.49 6.94
C LEU A 470 -4.63 2.87 5.92
N LEU A 471 -3.45 2.27 6.01
CA LEU A 471 -2.37 2.53 5.04
C LEU A 471 -2.76 2.06 3.65
N LEU A 472 -3.53 0.98 3.53
CA LEU A 472 -3.90 0.40 2.24
C LEU A 472 -4.81 1.33 1.43
N PRO A 473 -5.96 1.82 1.95
CA PRO A 473 -6.76 2.82 1.24
C PRO A 473 -5.98 4.13 1.06
N GLY A 474 -5.18 4.57 2.04
CA GLY A 474 -4.37 5.80 1.93
C GLY A 474 -3.38 5.75 0.76
N LEU A 475 -2.63 4.66 0.62
CA LEU A 475 -1.71 4.44 -0.50
C LEU A 475 -2.43 4.34 -1.84
N LEU A 476 -3.59 3.66 -1.89
CA LEU A 476 -4.41 3.58 -3.10
C LEU A 476 -4.90 4.96 -3.55
N LEU A 477 -5.31 5.83 -2.63
CA LEU A 477 -5.70 7.21 -2.92
C LEU A 477 -4.52 8.02 -3.46
N ILE A 478 -3.34 7.93 -2.85
CA ILE A 478 -2.13 8.65 -3.31
C ILE A 478 -1.71 8.21 -4.72
N ILE A 479 -1.63 6.89 -4.94
CA ILE A 479 -1.20 6.32 -6.23
C ILE A 479 -2.23 6.63 -7.33
N SER A 480 -3.52 6.49 -7.02
CA SER A 480 -4.59 6.81 -7.97
C SER A 480 -4.65 8.30 -8.28
N GLY A 481 -4.46 9.16 -7.28
CA GLY A 481 -4.39 10.61 -7.41
C GLY A 481 -3.40 11.03 -8.49
N LYS A 482 -2.16 10.52 -8.46
CA LYS A 482 -1.13 10.83 -9.47
C LYS A 482 -1.56 10.56 -10.91
N LYS A 483 -2.45 9.60 -11.15
CA LYS A 483 -2.89 9.17 -12.48
C LYS A 483 -4.19 9.82 -12.95
N GLN A 484 -4.78 10.74 -12.19
CA GLN A 484 -6.03 11.39 -12.59
C GLN A 484 -5.80 12.48 -13.63
N LEU A 485 -6.59 12.44 -14.69
CA LEU A 485 -6.75 13.49 -15.69
C LEU A 485 -8.25 13.76 -15.80
N THR A 486 -8.64 15.02 -15.72
CA THR A 486 -10.03 15.41 -15.98
C THR A 486 -10.12 16.01 -17.36
N PHE A 487 -10.72 15.27 -18.28
CA PHE A 487 -10.97 15.74 -19.64
C PHE A 487 -12.11 16.77 -19.67
N THR A 488 -12.05 17.71 -20.61
CA THR A 488 -13.21 18.53 -20.97
C THR A 488 -14.23 17.66 -21.73
N LYS A 489 -15.45 18.17 -21.96
CA LYS A 489 -16.47 17.43 -22.74
C LYS A 489 -15.93 17.00 -24.11
N ARG A 490 -15.19 17.89 -24.78
CA ARG A 490 -14.53 17.63 -26.07
C ARG A 490 -13.42 16.58 -25.95
N GLY A 491 -12.50 16.75 -24.99
CA GLY A 491 -11.42 15.77 -24.78
C GLY A 491 -11.94 14.37 -24.47
N TYR A 492 -13.07 14.26 -23.76
CA TYR A 492 -13.73 12.99 -23.49
C TYR A 492 -14.37 12.34 -24.73
N ALA A 493 -14.93 13.16 -25.63
CA ALA A 493 -15.44 12.68 -26.92
C ALA A 493 -14.29 12.12 -27.78
N LEU A 494 -13.21 12.91 -27.94
CA LEU A 494 -12.02 12.49 -28.69
C LEU A 494 -11.36 11.25 -28.08
N TYR A 495 -11.28 11.16 -26.75
CA TYR A 495 -10.75 9.97 -26.07
C TYR A 495 -11.55 8.70 -26.38
N ARG A 496 -12.87 8.82 -26.53
CA ARG A 496 -13.75 7.70 -26.90
C ARG A 496 -13.58 7.32 -28.35
N GLU A 497 -13.61 8.29 -29.26
CA GLU A 497 -13.44 8.07 -30.69
C GLU A 497 -12.06 7.49 -31.01
N MET A 498 -11.00 7.96 -30.36
CA MET A 498 -9.65 7.41 -30.52
C MET A 498 -9.57 5.92 -30.18
N ARG A 499 -10.34 5.44 -29.20
CA ARG A 499 -10.36 4.01 -28.87
C ARG A 499 -11.05 3.17 -29.94
N VAL A 500 -12.06 3.72 -30.59
CA VAL A 500 -12.72 3.09 -31.73
C VAL A 500 -11.73 3.04 -32.89
N TYR A 501 -11.10 4.18 -33.21
CA TYR A 501 -10.04 4.27 -34.21
C TYR A 501 -8.95 3.21 -34.00
N LEU A 502 -8.42 3.08 -32.77
CA LEU A 502 -7.41 2.07 -32.45
C LEU A 502 -7.89 0.63 -32.65
N ARG A 503 -9.19 0.34 -32.57
CA ARG A 503 -9.73 -0.98 -32.92
C ARG A 503 -9.82 -1.14 -34.44
N SER A 504 -10.22 -0.09 -35.14
CA SER A 504 -10.29 -0.07 -36.61
C SER A 504 -8.93 -0.11 -37.30
N ILE A 505 -7.81 0.25 -36.62
CA ILE A 505 -6.46 0.10 -37.17
C ILE A 505 -6.17 -1.35 -37.61
N SER A 506 -6.71 -2.35 -36.93
CA SER A 506 -6.52 -3.77 -37.32
C SER A 506 -7.44 -4.21 -38.46
N THR A 507 -8.46 -3.42 -38.79
CA THR A 507 -9.42 -3.68 -39.86
C THR A 507 -9.41 -2.49 -40.81
N THR A 508 -8.39 -2.41 -41.66
CA THR A 508 -8.15 -1.26 -42.55
C THR A 508 -9.35 -0.92 -43.44
N GLN A 509 -10.22 -1.90 -43.74
CA GLN A 509 -11.49 -1.67 -44.44
C GLN A 509 -12.47 -0.80 -43.63
N ASP A 510 -12.60 -1.04 -42.32
CA ASP A 510 -13.41 -0.20 -41.43
C ASP A 510 -12.79 1.18 -41.24
N LEU A 511 -11.46 1.25 -41.23
CA LEU A 511 -10.72 2.51 -41.16
C LEU A 511 -11.02 3.40 -42.38
N ILE A 512 -10.97 2.85 -43.59
CA ILE A 512 -11.30 3.55 -44.83
C ILE A 512 -12.78 3.98 -44.83
N ALA A 513 -13.69 3.05 -44.53
CA ALA A 513 -15.13 3.32 -44.56
C ALA A 513 -15.55 4.45 -43.59
N ASN A 514 -14.89 4.56 -42.43
CA ASN A 514 -15.18 5.61 -41.44
C ASN A 514 -14.65 7.00 -41.83
N ASN A 515 -13.68 7.09 -42.73
CA ASN A 515 -13.10 8.36 -43.17
C ASN A 515 -13.67 8.86 -44.51
N GLU A 516 -14.44 8.03 -45.22
CA GLU A 516 -15.19 8.46 -46.41
C GLU A 516 -16.37 9.38 -46.03
N PRO A 517 -16.66 10.44 -46.81
CA PRO A 517 -15.97 10.88 -48.03
C PRO A 517 -14.80 11.85 -47.79
N GLY A 518 -14.41 12.11 -46.54
CA GLY A 518 -13.46 13.16 -46.18
C GLY A 518 -12.00 12.88 -46.54
N LEU A 519 -11.59 11.61 -46.60
CA LEU A 519 -10.28 11.17 -47.08
C LEU A 519 -10.48 10.03 -48.08
N THR A 520 -9.59 9.97 -49.07
CA THR A 520 -9.47 8.81 -49.96
C THR A 520 -8.96 7.57 -49.20
N ASP A 521 -9.14 6.39 -49.79
CA ASP A 521 -8.57 5.13 -49.30
C ASP A 521 -7.06 5.26 -49.08
N VAL A 522 -6.36 5.85 -50.05
CA VAL A 522 -4.92 6.11 -50.02
C VAL A 522 -4.52 7.07 -48.90
N GLU A 523 -5.14 8.24 -48.80
CA GLU A 523 -4.80 9.24 -47.76
C GLU A 523 -5.08 8.70 -46.35
N THR A 524 -6.13 7.90 -46.20
CA THR A 524 -6.47 7.27 -44.92
C THR A 524 -5.37 6.31 -44.48
N VAL A 525 -4.85 5.47 -45.39
CA VAL A 525 -3.78 4.52 -45.08
C VAL A 525 -2.46 5.25 -44.81
N ILE A 526 -2.10 6.24 -45.63
CA ILE A 526 -0.87 7.04 -45.44
C ILE A 526 -0.88 7.72 -44.05
N SER A 527 -1.98 8.37 -43.69
CA SER A 527 -2.11 9.09 -42.42
C SER A 527 -2.25 8.18 -41.19
N ALA A 528 -2.64 6.92 -41.36
CA ALA A 528 -2.82 5.98 -40.26
C ALA A 528 -1.52 5.36 -39.76
N LEU A 529 -0.48 5.24 -40.61
CA LEU A 529 0.78 4.60 -40.24
C LEU A 529 1.49 5.27 -39.03
N PRO A 530 1.69 6.60 -38.98
CA PRO A 530 2.32 7.25 -37.83
C PRO A 530 1.59 6.94 -36.51
N ARG A 531 0.26 6.89 -36.55
CA ARG A 531 -0.58 6.53 -35.40
C ARG A 531 -0.41 5.07 -35.02
N ALA A 532 -0.40 4.15 -35.99
CA ALA A 532 -0.13 2.75 -35.73
C ALA A 532 1.21 2.58 -35.01
N VAL A 533 2.26 3.28 -35.44
CA VAL A 533 3.57 3.28 -34.79
C VAL A 533 3.50 3.83 -33.37
N VAL A 534 2.94 5.04 -33.16
CA VAL A 534 2.92 5.66 -31.82
C VAL A 534 2.16 4.83 -30.78
N PHE A 535 1.16 4.07 -31.22
CA PHE A 535 0.38 3.18 -30.35
C PHE A 535 0.89 1.73 -30.27
N GLY A 536 1.94 1.38 -31.01
CA GLY A 536 2.52 0.03 -31.04
C GLY A 536 1.62 -1.01 -31.70
N LYS A 537 0.99 -0.63 -32.82
CA LYS A 537 0.06 -1.44 -33.62
C LYS A 537 0.56 -1.61 -35.07
N THR A 538 1.85 -1.44 -35.30
CA THR A 538 2.48 -1.55 -36.64
C THR A 538 2.14 -2.89 -37.31
N GLU A 539 2.33 -4.01 -36.60
CA GLU A 539 1.99 -5.34 -37.13
C GLU A 539 0.49 -5.49 -37.46
N GLU A 540 -0.38 -5.02 -36.55
CA GLU A 540 -1.84 -5.08 -36.77
C GLU A 540 -2.27 -4.24 -37.98
N PHE A 541 -1.59 -3.12 -38.23
CA PHE A 541 -1.84 -2.23 -39.36
C PHE A 541 -1.40 -2.86 -40.70
N PHE A 542 -0.18 -3.39 -40.79
CA PHE A 542 0.30 -4.03 -42.02
C PHE A 542 -0.46 -5.33 -42.31
N ALA A 543 -0.84 -6.11 -41.29
CA ALA A 543 -1.75 -7.24 -41.47
C ALA A 543 -3.11 -6.79 -42.05
N GLY A 544 -3.70 -5.73 -41.50
CA GLY A 544 -4.96 -5.18 -42.01
C GLY A 544 -4.89 -4.67 -43.45
N ILE A 545 -3.73 -4.16 -43.89
CA ILE A 545 -3.49 -3.78 -45.29
C ILE A 545 -3.47 -5.02 -46.19
N ARG A 546 -2.74 -6.06 -45.80
CA ARG A 546 -2.65 -7.33 -46.55
C ARG A 546 -4.00 -8.03 -46.69
N ASP A 547 -4.90 -7.82 -45.73
CA ASP A 547 -6.27 -8.35 -45.73
C ASP A 547 -7.27 -7.54 -46.58
N LEU A 548 -6.84 -6.45 -47.25
CA LEU A 548 -7.72 -5.66 -48.12
C LEU A 548 -8.06 -6.39 -49.43
N ASP A 549 -9.19 -6.03 -50.03
CA ASP A 549 -9.54 -6.45 -51.40
C ASP A 549 -8.38 -6.13 -52.37
N PRO A 550 -8.06 -6.99 -53.36
CA PRO A 550 -6.85 -6.87 -54.18
C PRO A 550 -6.62 -5.48 -54.81
N ARG A 551 -7.69 -4.81 -55.26
CA ARG A 551 -7.62 -3.45 -55.81
C ARG A 551 -7.26 -2.40 -54.75
N ARG A 552 -7.82 -2.52 -53.55
CA ARG A 552 -7.55 -1.61 -52.43
C ARG A 552 -6.18 -1.88 -51.82
N PHE A 553 -5.79 -3.15 -51.68
CA PHE A 553 -4.45 -3.56 -51.29
C PHE A 553 -3.41 -2.92 -52.21
N TYR A 554 -3.54 -3.09 -53.53
CA TYR A 554 -2.61 -2.56 -54.52
C TYR A 554 -2.42 -1.04 -54.40
N ARG A 555 -3.52 -0.27 -54.35
CA ARG A 555 -3.49 1.19 -54.22
C ARG A 555 -2.84 1.63 -52.90
N ALA A 556 -3.24 0.99 -51.80
CA ALA A 556 -2.74 1.29 -50.46
C ALA A 556 -1.23 0.96 -50.33
N ALA A 557 -0.81 -0.20 -50.85
CA ALA A 557 0.57 -0.65 -50.82
C ALA A 557 1.49 0.28 -51.62
N TYR A 558 1.14 0.57 -52.88
CA TYR A 558 1.91 1.51 -53.69
C TYR A 558 1.95 2.91 -53.10
N ALA A 559 0.83 3.39 -52.56
CA ALA A 559 0.79 4.69 -51.91
C ALA A 559 1.74 4.78 -50.70
N LEU A 560 1.72 3.78 -49.81
CA LEU A 560 2.62 3.73 -48.68
C LEU A 560 4.08 3.64 -49.13
N LEU A 561 4.38 2.72 -50.03
CA LEU A 561 5.74 2.51 -50.53
C LEU A 561 6.27 3.73 -51.30
N HIS A 562 5.41 4.42 -52.04
CA HIS A 562 5.76 5.65 -52.75
C HIS A 562 6.05 6.80 -51.78
N VAL A 563 5.18 7.02 -50.78
CA VAL A 563 5.34 8.13 -49.83
C VAL A 563 6.51 7.90 -48.89
N TYR A 564 6.64 6.69 -48.36
CA TYR A 564 7.62 6.42 -47.31
C TYR A 564 8.94 5.86 -47.83
N ARG A 565 8.97 5.15 -48.97
CA ARG A 565 10.20 4.53 -49.53
C ARG A 565 10.55 5.03 -50.93
N SER A 566 9.86 6.05 -51.43
CA SER A 566 10.11 6.65 -52.74
C SER A 566 10.05 5.67 -53.92
N ILE A 567 9.34 4.54 -53.78
CA ILE A 567 9.13 3.59 -54.87
C ILE A 567 8.32 4.30 -55.97
N PRO A 568 8.77 4.29 -57.24
CA PRO A 568 8.08 4.98 -58.31
C PRO A 568 6.67 4.40 -58.48
N LEU A 569 5.68 5.29 -58.64
CA LEU A 569 4.36 4.85 -59.04
C LEU A 569 4.46 4.22 -60.44
N PRO A 570 3.75 3.12 -60.70
CA PRO A 570 3.75 2.49 -62.01
C PRO A 570 3.29 3.51 -63.07
N VAL A 571 4.04 3.65 -64.17
CA VAL A 571 3.74 4.61 -65.23
C VAL A 571 2.44 4.20 -65.93
N TRP A 572 1.38 4.98 -65.72
CA TRP A 572 0.06 4.74 -66.31
C TRP A 572 -0.01 5.36 -67.70
N THR A 573 0.33 4.61 -68.75
CA THR A 573 0.30 5.18 -70.11
C THR A 573 -1.11 5.46 -70.64
N ASP A 574 -2.16 4.77 -70.15
CA ASP A 574 -3.50 4.86 -70.78
C ASP A 574 -4.68 5.10 -69.80
N GLY A 575 -4.42 5.55 -68.57
CA GLY A 575 -5.46 6.03 -67.64
C GLY A 575 -6.54 5.02 -67.19
N THR A 576 -6.52 3.78 -67.68
CA THR A 576 -7.51 2.75 -67.35
C THR A 576 -6.88 1.36 -67.30
N ARG A 577 -6.45 0.90 -66.11
CA ARG A 577 -6.32 -0.54 -65.86
C ARG A 577 -7.57 -1.05 -65.14
N SER A 578 -8.44 -1.70 -65.91
CA SER A 578 -9.51 -2.57 -65.40
C SER A 578 -8.97 -3.96 -64.99
N THR A 579 -7.70 -4.27 -65.31
CA THR A 579 -7.08 -5.56 -65.02
C THR A 579 -6.47 -5.57 -63.62
N LEU A 580 -6.73 -6.66 -62.90
CA LEU A 580 -6.12 -6.97 -61.61
C LEU A 580 -4.59 -7.04 -61.75
N PRO A 581 -3.82 -6.69 -60.69
CA PRO A 581 -2.36 -6.82 -60.69
C PRO A 581 -1.92 -8.27 -60.92
N ASP A 582 -0.73 -8.43 -61.50
CA ASP A 582 -0.11 -9.75 -61.71
C ASP A 582 0.35 -10.36 -60.38
N ASP A 583 0.40 -11.68 -60.27
CA ASP A 583 0.78 -12.39 -59.04
C ASP A 583 2.23 -12.05 -58.63
N GLU A 584 3.11 -11.80 -59.61
CA GLU A 584 4.49 -11.33 -59.38
C GLU A 584 4.52 -9.95 -58.71
N GLU A 585 3.65 -9.04 -59.15
CA GLU A 585 3.57 -7.66 -58.63
C GLU A 585 2.99 -7.64 -57.21
N ILE A 586 2.00 -8.49 -56.93
CA ILE A 586 1.47 -8.68 -55.57
C ILE A 586 2.58 -9.20 -54.64
N THR A 587 3.35 -10.19 -55.10
CA THR A 587 4.45 -10.78 -54.32
C THR A 587 5.54 -9.74 -54.03
N PHE A 588 5.90 -8.92 -55.02
CA PHE A 588 6.81 -7.79 -54.86
C PHE A 588 6.31 -6.79 -53.80
N LEU A 589 5.06 -6.32 -53.91
CA LEU A 589 4.49 -5.38 -52.95
C LEU A 589 4.44 -5.94 -51.52
N GLN A 590 4.12 -7.23 -51.37
CA GLN A 590 4.13 -7.90 -50.06
C GLN A 590 5.54 -7.94 -49.45
N HIS A 591 6.56 -8.22 -50.26
CA HIS A 591 7.95 -8.22 -49.83
C HIS A 591 8.42 -6.82 -49.42
N GLU A 592 8.11 -5.79 -50.21
CA GLU A 592 8.49 -4.41 -49.92
C GLU A 592 7.79 -3.85 -48.66
N LEU A 593 6.52 -4.22 -48.44
CA LEU A 593 5.80 -3.87 -47.21
C LEU A 593 6.36 -4.60 -45.98
N ALA A 594 6.77 -5.87 -46.13
CA ALA A 594 7.43 -6.61 -45.04
C ALA A 594 8.78 -5.96 -44.67
N THR A 595 9.56 -5.57 -45.67
CA THR A 595 10.82 -4.85 -45.46
C THR A 595 10.59 -3.52 -44.74
N MET A 596 9.59 -2.74 -45.16
CA MET A 596 9.21 -1.50 -44.49
C MET A 596 8.77 -1.71 -43.03
N GLU A 597 8.00 -2.78 -42.77
CA GLU A 597 7.57 -3.16 -41.42
C GLU A 597 8.76 -3.49 -40.51
N GLU A 598 9.70 -4.30 -40.98
CA GLU A 598 10.92 -4.65 -40.25
C GLU A 598 11.79 -3.42 -39.96
N GLN A 599 11.93 -2.54 -40.95
CA GLN A 599 12.65 -1.28 -40.82
C GLN A 599 12.04 -0.39 -39.73
N ILE A 600 10.72 -0.21 -39.71
CA ILE A 600 10.02 0.55 -38.65
C ILE A 600 10.26 -0.06 -37.27
N ILE A 601 10.21 -1.39 -37.14
CA ILE A 601 10.48 -2.10 -35.88
C ILE A 601 11.92 -1.85 -35.42
N SER A 602 12.89 -1.89 -36.34
CA SER A 602 14.30 -1.64 -36.04
C SER A 602 14.54 -0.22 -35.53
N TRP A 603 13.90 0.79 -36.13
CA TRP A 603 13.99 2.18 -35.69
C TRP A 603 13.29 2.42 -34.36
N ASP A 604 12.12 1.80 -34.10
CA ASP A 604 11.45 1.87 -32.79
C ASP A 604 12.38 1.34 -31.68
N ALA A 605 12.99 0.17 -31.91
CA ALA A 605 13.95 -0.41 -30.97
C ALA A 605 15.15 0.51 -30.75
N LEU A 606 15.69 1.10 -31.81
CA LEU A 606 16.84 1.98 -31.74
C LEU A 606 16.57 3.25 -30.93
N PHE A 607 15.43 3.94 -31.15
CA PHE A 607 15.06 5.11 -30.35
C PHE A 607 14.77 4.75 -28.89
N ARG A 608 14.17 3.59 -28.60
CA ARG A 608 13.95 3.14 -27.22
C ARG A 608 15.24 2.90 -26.47
N ILE A 609 16.19 2.20 -27.09
CA ILE A 609 17.53 1.94 -26.51
C ILE A 609 18.25 3.27 -26.26
N SER A 610 18.15 4.19 -27.22
CA SER A 610 18.75 5.54 -27.14
C SER A 610 18.21 6.39 -25.99
N LEU A 611 17.07 6.03 -25.38
CA LEU A 611 16.44 6.76 -24.27
C LEU A 611 16.51 6.03 -22.92
N THR A 612 17.00 4.78 -22.88
CA THR A 612 16.95 3.93 -21.67
C THR A 612 18.30 3.58 -21.08
N ASN A 613 19.40 3.79 -21.82
CA ASN A 613 20.76 3.42 -21.41
C ASN A 613 21.40 4.32 -20.35
#